data_AF-A0A3D4WRI2-F1
#
_entry.id   AF-A0A3D4WRI2-F1
#
_cell.length_a   1.000
_cell.length_b   1.000
_cell.length_c   1.000
_cell.angle_alpha   90.00
_cell.angle_beta   90.00
_cell.angle_gamma   90.00
#
_symmetry.space_group_name_H-M   'P 1'
#
loop_
_entity.id
_entity.type
_entity.pdbx_description
1 polymer ?
#
loop_
_entity_poly.entity_id
_entity_poly.type
_entity_poly.pdbx_seq_one_letter_code
_entity_poly.pdbx_strand_id
1 'polypeptide(L)'
;MDVAHPIRSVVPTLDGPVLEVLSRTTRPLTGPEIHRIAGSGSLNGVRRALGRLVTQGVVQAEERSSATFYLGNRDHLTWPAVESLASIRRVLLDRLHKELERWDPKPVHASLFGSTARGDGDAESDIDVLIISPEGVEEDESPWADQVDRLRGNVQAWTGNHCQTFQIDLRRLAEHVQASDPLVSEWLRDGIALLGPDLRALIRKLPAAGGGR
;
A
#
# COMPACT_ATOMS: atom_id res chain seq x y z
N MET A 1 2.74 1.74 11.32
CA MET A 1 3.33 0.53 10.69
C MET A 1 4.27 0.97 9.57
N ASP A 2 5.39 0.28 9.35
CA ASP A 2 6.27 0.53 8.20
C ASP A 2 5.52 0.19 6.90
N VAL A 3 5.12 1.21 6.13
CA VAL A 3 4.25 1.02 4.95
C VAL A 3 5.00 0.44 3.73
N ALA A 4 6.32 0.56 3.69
CA ALA A 4 7.16 -0.11 2.70
C ALA A 4 7.32 -1.61 3.01
N HIS A 5 7.51 -1.95 4.28
CA HIS A 5 7.66 -3.34 4.74
C HIS A 5 6.75 -3.65 5.96
N PRO A 6 5.44 -3.85 5.75
CA PRO A 6 4.49 -4.10 6.85
C PRO A 6 4.85 -5.26 7.78
N ILE A 7 5.55 -6.28 7.26
CA ILE A 7 6.06 -7.40 8.05
C ILE A 7 6.98 -6.96 9.22
N ARG A 8 7.60 -5.78 9.13
CA ARG A 8 8.47 -5.23 10.18
C ARG A 8 7.75 -4.87 11.46
N SER A 9 6.42 -4.73 11.44
CA SER A 9 5.64 -4.59 12.66
C SER A 9 5.79 -5.77 13.63
N VAL A 10 6.17 -6.95 13.13
CA VAL A 10 6.42 -8.15 13.95
C VAL A 10 7.85 -8.68 13.79
N VAL A 11 8.47 -8.48 12.62
CA VAL A 11 9.85 -8.93 12.31
C VAL A 11 10.71 -7.70 11.98
N PRO A 12 11.16 -6.91 12.97
CA PRO A 12 11.78 -5.60 12.74
C PRO A 12 13.19 -5.68 12.13
N THR A 13 13.78 -6.87 12.07
CA THR A 13 15.11 -7.10 11.51
C THR A 13 15.05 -7.21 9.98
N LEU A 14 16.21 -7.37 9.34
CA LEU A 14 16.29 -7.68 7.91
C LEU A 14 15.68 -9.04 7.54
N ASP A 15 15.34 -9.88 8.53
CA ASP A 15 14.67 -11.15 8.28
C ASP A 15 13.28 -10.90 7.66
N GLY A 16 12.57 -9.84 8.07
CA GLY A 16 11.25 -9.48 7.55
C GLY A 16 11.26 -9.20 6.04
N PRO A 17 11.97 -8.16 5.56
CA PRO A 17 12.06 -7.87 4.13
C PRO A 17 12.60 -9.04 3.29
N VAL A 18 13.53 -9.84 3.82
CA VAL A 18 14.04 -11.04 3.14
C VAL A 18 12.92 -12.08 2.95
N LEU A 19 12.16 -12.35 4.01
CA LEU A 19 11.02 -13.26 3.96
C LEU A 19 9.91 -12.73 3.04
N GLU A 20 9.67 -11.42 3.02
CA GLU A 20 8.72 -10.80 2.09
C GLU A 20 9.11 -11.05 0.63
N VAL A 21 10.38 -10.88 0.26
CA VAL A 21 10.88 -11.21 -1.08
C VAL A 21 10.67 -12.69 -1.41
N LEU A 22 11.11 -13.59 -0.53
CA LEU A 22 11.04 -15.03 -0.76
C LEU A 22 9.61 -15.57 -0.75
N SER A 23 8.68 -14.91 -0.04
CA SER A 23 7.26 -15.28 -0.05
C SER A 23 6.60 -15.05 -1.40
N ARG A 24 7.05 -14.03 -2.15
CA ARG A 24 6.47 -13.60 -3.43
C ARG A 24 6.98 -14.38 -4.64
N THR A 25 7.89 -15.34 -4.45
CA THR A 25 8.43 -16.13 -5.57
C THR A 25 8.64 -17.59 -5.19
N THR A 26 8.57 -18.46 -6.20
CA THR A 26 8.98 -19.86 -6.13
C THR A 26 10.30 -20.11 -6.87
N ARG A 27 10.88 -19.06 -7.49
CA ARG A 27 12.18 -19.14 -8.16
C ARG A 27 13.30 -18.94 -7.14
N PRO A 28 14.35 -19.78 -7.13
CA PRO A 28 15.54 -19.53 -6.31
C PRO A 28 16.23 -18.22 -6.67
N LEU A 29 16.63 -17.44 -5.66
CA LEU A 29 17.27 -16.14 -5.81
C LEU A 29 18.65 -16.10 -5.15
N THR A 30 19.57 -15.36 -5.72
CA THR A 30 20.87 -15.07 -5.10
C THR A 30 20.74 -13.99 -4.01
N GLY A 31 21.69 -13.95 -3.07
CA GLY A 31 21.75 -12.91 -2.04
C GLY A 31 21.70 -11.46 -2.60
N PRO A 32 22.47 -11.13 -3.67
CA PRO A 32 22.37 -9.83 -4.33
C PRO A 32 21.01 -9.54 -4.97
N GLU A 33 20.35 -10.53 -5.59
CA GLU A 33 18.99 -10.35 -6.10
C GLU A 33 18.01 -10.03 -4.97
N ILE A 34 18.08 -10.78 -3.86
CA ILE A 34 17.23 -10.58 -2.69
C ILE A 34 17.45 -9.19 -2.10
N HIS A 35 18.71 -8.76 -1.93
CA HIS A 35 19.04 -7.42 -1.41
C HIS A 35 18.46 -6.31 -2.31
N ARG A 36 18.63 -6.44 -3.63
CA ARG A 36 18.09 -5.48 -4.60
C ARG A 36 16.56 -5.40 -4.56
N ILE A 37 15.87 -6.54 -4.48
CA ILE A 37 14.39 -6.57 -4.45
C ILE A 37 13.87 -6.10 -3.10
N ALA A 38 14.53 -6.46 -2.00
CA ALA A 38 14.14 -6.04 -0.66
C ALA A 38 14.33 -4.54 -0.46
N GLY A 39 15.23 -3.88 -1.20
CA GLY A 39 15.42 -2.43 -1.15
C GLY A 39 15.88 -1.90 0.21
N SER A 40 16.35 -2.77 1.11
CA SER A 40 16.64 -2.39 2.49
C SER A 40 17.88 -3.07 3.07
N GLY A 41 18.57 -2.32 3.94
CA GLY A 41 19.81 -2.75 4.57
C GLY A 41 21.00 -2.87 3.60
N SER A 42 22.11 -3.42 4.10
CA SER A 42 23.28 -3.73 3.30
C SER A 42 23.26 -5.18 2.82
N LEU A 43 23.97 -5.47 1.72
CA LEU A 43 24.12 -6.84 1.22
C LEU A 43 24.66 -7.81 2.29
N ASN A 44 25.63 -7.37 3.09
CA ASN A 44 26.16 -8.17 4.20
C ASN A 44 25.12 -8.37 5.32
N GLY A 45 24.24 -7.39 5.56
CA GLY A 45 23.10 -7.53 6.44
C GLY A 45 22.12 -8.61 5.95
N VAL A 46 21.76 -8.56 4.67
CA VAL A 46 20.88 -9.55 4.03
C VAL A 46 21.49 -10.95 4.07
N ARG A 47 22.79 -11.11 3.78
CA ARG A 47 23.48 -12.41 3.89
C ARG A 47 23.45 -12.97 5.32
N ARG A 48 23.62 -12.13 6.34
CA ARG A 48 23.50 -12.55 7.75
C ARG A 48 22.07 -12.98 8.10
N ALA A 49 21.05 -12.26 7.60
CA ALA A 49 19.65 -12.65 7.74
C ALA A 49 19.36 -14.01 7.10
N LEU A 50 19.79 -14.20 5.84
CA LEU A 50 19.66 -15.47 5.13
C LEU A 50 20.36 -16.61 5.86
N GLY A 51 21.57 -16.42 6.37
CA GLY A 51 22.27 -17.44 7.17
C GLY A 51 21.49 -17.87 8.41
N ARG A 52 20.87 -16.93 9.14
CA ARG A 52 19.99 -17.26 10.28
C ARG A 52 18.76 -18.03 9.83
N LEU A 53 18.06 -17.56 8.79
CA LEU A 53 16.85 -18.21 8.29
C LEU A 53 17.11 -19.62 7.73
N VAL A 54 18.27 -19.83 7.12
CA VAL A 54 18.75 -21.16 6.69
C VAL A 54 19.05 -22.06 7.88
N THR A 55 19.73 -21.55 8.90
CA THR A 55 19.99 -22.30 10.14
C THR A 55 18.69 -22.77 10.81
N GLN A 56 17.63 -21.95 10.75
CA GLN A 56 16.31 -22.27 11.29
C GLN A 56 15.44 -23.11 10.33
N GLY A 57 15.87 -23.35 9.09
CA GLY A 57 15.14 -24.13 8.09
C GLY A 57 13.97 -23.40 7.41
N VAL A 58 13.73 -22.11 7.71
CA VAL A 58 12.67 -21.30 7.06
C VAL A 58 13.03 -20.99 5.60
N VAL A 59 14.33 -20.94 5.31
CA VAL A 59 14.86 -20.73 3.96
C VAL A 59 15.78 -21.90 3.62
N GLN A 60 15.66 -22.44 2.42
CA GLN A 60 16.58 -23.42 1.86
C GLN A 60 17.70 -22.69 1.12
N ALA A 61 18.92 -23.22 1.21
CA ALA A 61 20.07 -22.75 0.45
C ALA A 61 20.63 -23.89 -0.41
N GLU A 62 20.91 -23.58 -1.67
CA GLU A 62 21.54 -24.50 -2.62
C GLU A 62 22.80 -23.83 -3.17
N GLU A 63 23.95 -24.46 -2.96
CA GLU A 63 25.20 -24.02 -3.57
C GLU A 63 25.28 -24.52 -5.01
N ARG A 64 25.40 -23.60 -5.96
CA ARG A 64 25.71 -23.88 -7.36
C ARG A 64 27.08 -23.29 -7.68
N SER A 65 27.72 -23.80 -8.74
CA SER A 65 29.13 -23.57 -9.11
C SER A 65 29.63 -22.12 -9.14
N SER A 66 28.74 -21.11 -9.11
CA SER A 66 29.09 -19.69 -9.05
C SER A 66 28.36 -18.87 -7.98
N ALA A 67 27.36 -19.42 -7.27
CA ALA A 67 26.58 -18.69 -6.28
C ALA A 67 25.72 -19.60 -5.38
N THR A 68 25.41 -19.11 -4.18
CA THR A 68 24.36 -19.68 -3.32
C THR A 68 23.00 -19.10 -3.72
N PHE A 69 22.05 -19.99 -3.97
CA PHE A 69 20.66 -19.67 -4.25
C PHE A 69 19.80 -19.97 -3.02
N TYR A 70 18.82 -19.11 -2.76
CA TYR A 70 17.94 -19.19 -1.61
C TYR A 70 16.49 -19.30 -2.07
N LEU A 71 15.72 -20.14 -1.38
CA LEU A 71 14.30 -20.34 -1.63
C LEU A 71 13.54 -20.42 -0.30
N GLY A 72 12.35 -19.85 -0.25
CA GLY A 72 11.46 -20.03 0.91
C GLY A 72 11.06 -21.49 1.08
N ASN A 73 11.24 -22.05 2.28
CA ASN A 73 10.85 -23.42 2.58
C ASN A 73 9.34 -23.50 2.83
N ARG A 74 8.56 -23.83 1.79
CA ARG A 74 7.10 -23.91 1.86
C ARG A 74 6.59 -25.02 2.80
N ASP A 75 7.41 -26.03 3.06
CA ASP A 75 7.09 -27.13 3.97
C ASP A 75 7.40 -26.80 5.45
N HIS A 76 8.06 -25.67 5.72
CA HIS A 76 8.37 -25.28 7.09
C HIS A 76 7.10 -24.93 7.86
N LEU A 77 6.96 -25.40 9.11
CA LEU A 77 5.75 -25.22 9.92
C LEU A 77 5.34 -23.75 10.12
N THR A 78 6.30 -22.83 10.10
CA THR A 78 6.04 -21.38 10.25
C THR A 78 5.73 -20.67 8.92
N TRP A 79 5.90 -21.34 7.78
CA TRP A 79 5.77 -20.72 6.47
C TRP A 79 4.38 -20.08 6.21
N PRO A 80 3.25 -20.71 6.62
CA PRO A 80 1.94 -20.06 6.49
C PRO A 80 1.84 -18.71 7.24
N ALA A 81 2.54 -18.57 8.38
CA ALA A 81 2.60 -17.31 9.11
C ALA A 81 3.45 -16.28 8.36
N VAL A 82 4.56 -16.69 7.74
CA VAL A 82 5.37 -15.82 6.87
C VAL A 82 4.54 -15.27 5.72
N GLU A 83 3.77 -16.12 5.03
CA GLU A 83 2.89 -15.69 3.93
C GLU A 83 1.82 -14.71 4.41
N SER A 84 1.22 -14.99 5.57
CA SER A 84 0.24 -14.11 6.19
C SER A 84 0.83 -12.73 6.47
N LEU A 85 2.01 -12.66 7.08
CA LEU A 85 2.70 -11.40 7.38
C LEU A 85 3.15 -10.66 6.10
N ALA A 86 3.65 -11.37 5.10
CA ALA A 86 4.05 -10.78 3.83
C ALA A 86 2.85 -10.26 3.01
N SER A 87 1.63 -10.70 3.34
CA SER A 87 0.39 -10.27 2.69
C SER A 87 -0.28 -9.04 3.32
N ILE A 88 0.25 -8.49 4.44
CA ILE A 88 -0.40 -7.41 5.22
C ILE A 88 -0.79 -6.22 4.34
N ARG A 89 0.05 -5.82 3.37
CA ARG A 89 -0.29 -4.74 2.44
C ARG A 89 -1.59 -5.01 1.67
N ARG A 90 -1.76 -6.24 1.16
CA ARG A 90 -2.99 -6.66 0.47
C ARG A 90 -4.17 -6.64 1.43
N VAL A 91 -3.98 -7.13 2.65
CA VAL A 91 -5.03 -7.13 3.68
C VAL A 91 -5.50 -5.71 4.01
N LEU A 92 -4.58 -4.73 4.08
CA LEU A 92 -4.93 -3.33 4.29
C LEU A 92 -5.79 -2.79 3.14
N LEU A 93 -5.38 -3.00 1.89
CA LEU A 93 -6.13 -2.57 0.70
C LEU A 93 -7.54 -3.18 0.69
N ASP A 94 -7.66 -4.48 0.97
CA ASP A 94 -8.95 -5.18 1.02
C ASP A 94 -9.86 -4.63 2.14
N ARG A 95 -9.29 -4.29 3.30
CA ARG A 95 -10.05 -3.70 4.41
C ARG A 95 -10.53 -2.29 4.10
N LEU A 96 -9.68 -1.46 3.52
CA LEU A 96 -10.04 -0.10 3.07
C LEU A 96 -11.18 -0.16 2.04
N HIS A 97 -11.05 -1.01 1.02
CA HIS A 97 -12.10 -1.22 0.03
C HIS A 97 -13.43 -1.62 0.69
N LYS A 98 -13.42 -2.65 1.55
CA LYS A 98 -14.63 -3.13 2.25
C LYS A 98 -15.25 -2.09 3.19
N GLU A 99 -14.45 -1.23 3.81
CA GLU A 99 -14.95 -0.13 4.64
C GLU A 99 -15.67 0.90 3.77
N LEU A 100 -15.03 1.36 2.69
CA LEU A 100 -15.58 2.34 1.75
C LEU A 100 -16.84 1.83 1.03
N GLU A 101 -16.92 0.52 0.76
CA GLU A 101 -18.11 -0.09 0.16
C GLU A 101 -19.37 -0.02 1.03
N ARG A 102 -19.22 0.17 2.35
CA ARG A 102 -20.33 0.24 3.31
C ARG A 102 -20.86 1.66 3.52
N TRP A 103 -20.24 2.65 2.90
CA TRP A 103 -20.66 4.04 3.05
C TRP A 103 -22.00 4.30 2.38
N ASP A 104 -22.81 5.15 3.01
CA ASP A 104 -24.04 5.72 2.50
C ASP A 104 -24.16 7.19 2.99
N PRO A 105 -24.01 8.20 2.12
CA PRO A 105 -23.77 8.07 0.69
C PRO A 105 -22.36 7.53 0.40
N LYS A 106 -22.25 6.73 -0.65
CA LYS A 106 -21.01 6.08 -1.08
C LYS A 106 -20.13 7.06 -1.90
N PRO A 107 -18.79 7.04 -1.75
CA PRO A 107 -17.91 7.82 -2.62
C PRO A 107 -18.06 7.44 -4.09
N VAL A 108 -17.96 8.43 -4.98
CA VAL A 108 -17.88 8.20 -6.44
C VAL A 108 -16.58 7.49 -6.78
N HIS A 109 -15.49 7.87 -6.11
CA HIS A 109 -14.17 7.27 -6.26
C HIS A 109 -13.40 7.39 -4.94
N ALA A 110 -12.57 6.41 -4.64
CA ALA A 110 -11.55 6.53 -3.60
C ALA A 110 -10.26 5.82 -4.02
N SER A 111 -9.12 6.39 -3.64
CA SER A 111 -7.80 5.82 -3.92
C SER A 111 -6.80 6.13 -2.82
N LEU A 112 -5.82 5.25 -2.62
CA LEU A 112 -4.60 5.61 -1.90
C LEU A 112 -3.67 6.39 -2.81
N PHE A 113 -2.94 7.34 -2.25
CA PHE A 113 -1.82 8.00 -2.94
C PHE A 113 -0.63 8.15 -1.98
N GLY A 114 0.38 8.91 -2.38
CA GLY A 114 1.53 9.20 -1.53
C GLY A 114 2.46 8.00 -1.29
N SER A 115 3.19 8.04 -0.18
CA SER A 115 4.25 7.06 0.15
C SER A 115 3.68 5.68 0.41
N THR A 116 2.48 5.60 0.97
CA THR A 116 1.76 4.34 1.15
C THR A 116 1.47 3.70 -0.20
N ALA A 117 1.00 4.45 -1.20
CA ALA A 117 0.69 3.90 -2.51
C ALA A 117 1.95 3.46 -3.27
N ARG A 118 3.05 4.22 -3.19
CA ARG A 118 4.36 3.86 -3.75
C ARG A 118 5.05 2.70 -3.03
N GLY A 119 4.72 2.47 -1.76
CA GLY A 119 5.39 1.46 -0.92
C GLY A 119 6.81 1.88 -0.54
N ASP A 120 7.07 3.17 -0.39
CA ASP A 120 8.37 3.75 -0.06
C ASP A 120 8.37 4.59 1.23
N GLY A 121 7.26 4.57 1.98
CA GLY A 121 7.16 5.19 3.31
C GLY A 121 7.67 4.29 4.44
N ASP A 122 7.66 4.83 5.64
CA ASP A 122 8.15 4.20 6.86
C ASP A 122 7.07 4.14 7.95
N ALA A 123 7.48 3.94 9.22
CA ALA A 123 6.56 3.82 10.34
C ALA A 123 5.87 5.15 10.73
N GLU A 124 6.49 6.28 10.39
CA GLU A 124 5.99 7.64 10.68
C GLU A 124 5.17 8.20 9.50
N SER A 125 5.11 7.48 8.38
CA SER A 125 4.34 7.88 7.21
C SER A 125 2.84 7.79 7.46
N ASP A 126 2.13 8.76 6.92
CA ASP A 126 0.67 8.76 6.90
C ASP A 126 0.13 7.84 5.78
N ILE A 127 -1.13 7.44 5.95
CA ILE A 127 -1.91 6.75 4.92
C ILE A 127 -2.82 7.78 4.27
N ASP A 128 -2.44 8.22 3.06
CA ASP A 128 -3.15 9.23 2.29
C ASP A 128 -4.26 8.63 1.43
N VAL A 129 -5.49 9.11 1.61
CA VAL A 129 -6.68 8.63 0.92
C VAL A 129 -7.38 9.78 0.20
N LEU A 130 -7.48 9.70 -1.13
CA LEU A 130 -8.33 10.59 -1.93
C LEU A 130 -9.75 10.02 -1.89
N ILE A 131 -10.73 10.87 -1.57
CA ILE A 131 -12.15 10.52 -1.54
C ILE A 131 -12.90 11.55 -2.37
N ILE A 132 -13.58 11.07 -3.42
CA ILE A 132 -14.42 11.90 -4.28
C ILE A 132 -15.88 11.68 -3.88
N SER A 133 -16.52 12.70 -3.32
CA SER A 133 -17.90 12.65 -2.87
C SER A 133 -18.89 12.70 -4.05
N PRO A 134 -20.12 12.16 -3.87
CA PRO A 134 -21.24 12.44 -4.76
C PRO A 134 -21.64 13.92 -4.73
N GLU A 135 -22.34 14.35 -5.78
CA GLU A 135 -22.93 15.69 -5.82
C GLU A 135 -23.97 15.86 -4.70
N GLY A 136 -23.97 17.05 -4.07
CA GLY A 136 -24.90 17.39 -2.98
C GLY A 136 -24.53 16.82 -1.61
N VAL A 137 -23.35 16.21 -1.46
CA VAL A 137 -22.82 15.79 -0.17
C VAL A 137 -21.88 16.85 0.38
N GLU A 138 -22.22 17.41 1.53
CA GLU A 138 -21.39 18.38 2.26
C GLU A 138 -20.36 17.66 3.15
N GLU A 139 -19.10 18.10 3.09
CA GLU A 139 -17.96 17.42 3.73
C GLU A 139 -18.07 17.38 5.27
N ASP A 140 -18.69 18.40 5.86
CA ASP A 140 -18.81 18.58 7.32
C ASP A 140 -20.16 18.08 7.88
N GLU A 141 -21.04 17.54 7.03
CA GLU A 141 -22.37 17.08 7.45
C GLU A 141 -22.44 15.55 7.64
N SER A 142 -23.26 15.13 8.60
CA SER A 142 -23.60 13.73 8.81
C SER A 142 -24.51 13.24 7.66
N PRO A 143 -24.33 12.01 7.16
CA PRO A 143 -23.43 10.96 7.68
C PRO A 143 -22.00 11.02 7.14
N TRP A 144 -21.68 11.91 6.19
CA TRP A 144 -20.39 11.89 5.50
C TRP A 144 -19.21 12.12 6.44
N ALA A 145 -19.25 13.17 7.26
CA ALA A 145 -18.20 13.47 8.23
C ALA A 145 -17.94 12.29 9.19
N ASP A 146 -19.01 11.67 9.71
CA ASP A 146 -18.92 10.51 10.61
C ASP A 146 -18.25 9.29 9.95
N GLN A 147 -18.49 9.09 8.66
CA GLN A 147 -17.88 8.00 7.89
C GLN A 147 -16.39 8.23 7.66
N VAL A 148 -16.00 9.47 7.36
CA VAL A 148 -14.60 9.88 7.20
C VAL A 148 -13.84 9.69 8.51
N ASP A 149 -14.40 10.13 9.63
CA ASP A 149 -13.78 9.97 10.95
C ASP A 149 -13.69 8.50 11.36
N ARG A 150 -14.72 7.69 11.05
CA ARG A 150 -14.67 6.23 11.25
C ARG A 150 -13.56 5.59 10.42
N LEU A 151 -13.41 5.97 9.15
CA LEU A 151 -12.31 5.46 8.30
C LEU A 151 -10.95 5.82 8.90
N ARG A 152 -10.76 7.07 9.33
CA ARG A 152 -9.50 7.50 9.97
C ARG A 152 -9.20 6.69 11.23
N GLY A 153 -10.20 6.52 12.10
CA GLY A 153 -10.07 5.72 13.33
C GLY A 153 -9.78 4.25 13.05
N ASN A 154 -10.43 3.67 12.04
CA ASN A 154 -10.20 2.29 11.61
C ASN A 154 -8.78 2.09 11.08
N VAL A 155 -8.30 2.98 10.21
CA VAL A 155 -6.93 2.93 9.67
C VAL A 155 -5.90 3.00 10.81
N GLN A 156 -6.05 3.97 11.72
CA GLN A 156 -5.20 4.09 12.90
C GLN A 156 -5.23 2.81 13.75
N ALA A 157 -6.40 2.21 13.97
CA ALA A 157 -6.52 0.98 14.74
C ALA A 157 -5.89 -0.24 14.03
N TRP A 158 -5.89 -0.29 12.70
CA TRP A 158 -5.35 -1.42 11.95
C TRP A 158 -3.83 -1.36 11.76
N THR A 159 -3.26 -0.16 11.61
CA THR A 159 -1.86 0.02 11.19
C THR A 159 -1.03 0.81 12.19
N GLY A 160 -1.66 1.57 13.08
CA GLY A 160 -1.01 2.56 13.93
C GLY A 160 -0.56 3.83 13.20
N ASN A 161 -0.80 3.96 11.89
CA ASN A 161 -0.50 5.17 11.12
C ASN A 161 -1.71 6.10 11.13
N HIS A 162 -1.45 7.41 11.11
CA HIS A 162 -2.52 8.38 10.87
C HIS A 162 -3.05 8.23 9.44
N CYS A 163 -4.33 8.55 9.26
CA CYS A 163 -4.98 8.57 7.97
C CYS A 163 -5.24 10.02 7.58
N GLN A 164 -4.55 10.50 6.55
CA GLN A 164 -4.87 11.77 5.93
C GLN A 164 -5.88 11.54 4.82
N THR A 165 -6.93 12.35 4.77
CA THR A 165 -7.99 12.21 3.77
C THR A 165 -8.12 13.51 2.99
N PHE A 166 -7.98 13.43 1.67
CA PHE A 166 -8.27 14.53 0.77
C PHE A 166 -9.67 14.36 0.20
N GLN A 167 -10.59 15.25 0.57
CA GLN A 167 -12.00 15.18 0.22
C GLN A 167 -12.31 16.26 -0.82
N ILE A 168 -12.94 15.86 -1.92
CA ILE A 168 -13.41 16.78 -2.97
C ILE A 168 -14.66 16.20 -3.65
N ASP A 169 -15.49 17.06 -4.23
CA ASP A 169 -16.54 16.63 -5.17
C ASP A 169 -16.00 16.58 -6.62
N LEU A 170 -16.84 16.17 -7.57
CA LEU A 170 -16.47 16.14 -8.99
C LEU A 170 -16.19 17.53 -9.58
N ARG A 171 -16.79 18.59 -9.02
CA ARG A 171 -16.60 19.97 -9.48
C ARG A 171 -15.21 20.48 -9.09
N ARG A 172 -14.82 20.32 -7.82
CA ARG A 172 -13.49 20.63 -7.29
C ARG A 172 -12.42 19.81 -8.01
N LEU A 173 -12.67 18.53 -8.31
CA LEU A 173 -11.75 17.75 -9.14
C LEU A 173 -11.54 18.39 -10.52
N ALA A 174 -12.61 18.85 -11.17
CA ALA A 174 -12.49 19.54 -12.46
C ALA A 174 -11.71 20.86 -12.36
N GLU A 175 -11.88 21.61 -11.27
CA GLU A 175 -11.12 22.83 -10.97
C GLU A 175 -9.62 22.53 -10.82
N HIS A 176 -9.24 21.50 -10.05
CA HIS A 176 -7.83 21.09 -9.90
C HIS A 176 -7.21 20.64 -11.23
N VAL A 177 -7.95 19.89 -12.04
CA VAL A 177 -7.50 19.45 -13.38
C VAL A 177 -7.25 20.66 -14.29
N GLN A 178 -8.15 21.64 -14.29
CA GLN A 178 -8.03 22.84 -15.12
C GLN A 178 -6.89 23.75 -14.66
N ALA A 179 -6.71 23.88 -13.35
CA ALA A 179 -5.60 24.62 -12.75
C ALA A 179 -4.24 23.94 -12.99
N SER A 180 -4.21 22.74 -13.59
CA SER A 180 -3.00 21.92 -13.72
C SER A 180 -2.30 21.72 -12.37
N ASP A 181 -3.10 21.48 -11.33
CA ASP A 181 -2.59 21.30 -9.97
C ASP A 181 -1.61 20.12 -9.91
N PRO A 182 -0.39 20.31 -9.38
CA PRO A 182 0.58 19.23 -9.20
C PRO A 182 0.01 18.00 -8.47
N LEU A 183 -0.93 18.19 -7.53
CA LEU A 183 -1.57 17.10 -6.79
C LEU A 183 -2.29 16.10 -7.70
N VAL A 184 -2.91 16.58 -8.79
CA VAL A 184 -3.59 15.69 -9.75
C VAL A 184 -2.58 14.75 -10.40
N SER A 185 -1.38 15.24 -10.70
CA SER A 185 -0.31 14.42 -11.27
C SER A 185 0.16 13.34 -10.29
N GLU A 186 0.22 13.66 -8.99
CA GLU A 186 0.55 12.69 -7.94
C GLU A 186 -0.52 11.60 -7.82
N TRP A 187 -1.81 11.98 -7.75
CA TRP A 187 -2.92 11.03 -7.69
C TRP A 187 -2.93 10.10 -8.91
N LEU A 188 -2.64 10.62 -10.11
CA LEU A 188 -2.66 9.85 -11.35
C LEU A 188 -1.44 8.94 -11.56
N ARG A 189 -0.30 9.28 -10.96
CA ARG A 189 0.96 8.53 -11.13
C ARG A 189 1.06 7.38 -10.16
N ASP A 190 0.77 7.65 -8.89
CA ASP A 190 1.04 6.72 -7.78
C ASP A 190 -0.24 6.12 -7.21
N GLY A 191 -1.42 6.56 -7.66
CA GLY A 191 -2.70 6.18 -7.11
C GLY A 191 -3.02 4.68 -7.20
N ILE A 192 -3.48 4.09 -6.09
CA ILE A 192 -4.09 2.76 -6.05
C ILE A 192 -5.60 2.93 -5.84
N ALA A 193 -6.39 2.64 -6.86
CA ALA A 193 -7.84 2.67 -6.77
C ALA A 193 -8.35 1.69 -5.71
N LEU A 194 -9.15 2.19 -4.77
CA LEU A 194 -9.83 1.42 -3.72
C LEU A 194 -11.30 1.20 -4.06
N LEU A 195 -11.98 2.20 -4.60
CA LEU A 195 -13.40 2.14 -4.94
C LEU A 195 -13.70 3.01 -6.16
N GLY A 196 -14.71 2.62 -6.94
CA GLY A 196 -15.21 3.40 -8.06
C GLY A 196 -14.38 3.21 -9.35
N PRO A 197 -14.67 3.99 -10.40
CA PRO A 197 -13.92 3.92 -11.64
C PRO A 197 -12.47 4.42 -11.45
N ASP A 198 -11.58 4.01 -12.35
CA ASP A 198 -10.23 4.57 -12.44
C ASP A 198 -10.26 6.11 -12.55
N LEU A 199 -9.35 6.79 -11.83
CA LEU A 199 -9.34 8.25 -11.74
C LEU A 199 -9.12 8.92 -13.11
N ARG A 200 -8.30 8.33 -14.01
CA ARG A 200 -8.12 8.87 -15.38
C ARG A 200 -9.39 8.72 -16.20
N ALA A 201 -10.12 7.62 -16.01
CA ALA A 201 -11.42 7.44 -16.66
C ALA A 201 -12.45 8.46 -16.14
N LEU A 202 -12.41 8.80 -14.86
CA LEU A 202 -13.27 9.82 -14.25
C LEU A 202 -12.95 11.21 -14.80
N ILE A 203 -11.67 11.60 -14.79
CA ILE A 203 -11.20 12.90 -15.29
C ILE A 203 -11.57 13.11 -16.77
N ARG A 204 -11.45 12.07 -17.61
CA ARG A 204 -11.85 12.15 -19.04
C ARG A 204 -13.33 12.42 -19.26
N LYS A 205 -14.18 12.09 -18.28
CA LYS A 205 -15.63 12.31 -18.33
C LYS A 205 -16.05 13.64 -17.72
N LEU A 206 -15.15 14.34 -17.03
CA LEU A 206 -15.45 15.66 -16.52
C LEU A 206 -15.74 16.58 -17.71
N PRO A 207 -16.80 17.40 -17.64
CA PRO A 207 -17.01 18.42 -18.65
C PRO A 207 -15.75 19.29 -18.70
N ALA A 208 -15.22 19.53 -19.91
CA ALA A 208 -14.32 20.66 -20.10
C ALA A 208 -15.08 21.88 -19.56
N ALA A 209 -14.45 22.74 -18.74
CA ALA A 209 -15.09 23.97 -18.29
C ALA A 209 -15.53 24.78 -19.52
N GLY A 210 -16.80 24.61 -19.88
CA GLY A 210 -17.50 25.45 -20.81
C GLY A 210 -17.95 26.66 -20.01
N GLY A 211 -17.47 27.83 -20.44
CA GLY A 211 -17.87 29.11 -19.89
C GLY A 211 -19.39 29.20 -19.71
N GLY A 212 -19.80 29.35 -18.46
CA GLY A 212 -21.09 29.90 -18.10
C GLY A 212 -20.98 31.42 -18.15
N ARG A 213 -21.75 32.00 -19.06
CA ARG A 213 -22.03 33.44 -19.16
C ARG A 213 -22.77 33.96 -17.94
#